data_AF-A0A1C2GMC0-F1
#
_entry.id   AF-A0A1C2GMC0-F1
#
_cell.length_a   1.000
_cell.length_b   1.000
_cell.length_c   1.000
_cell.angle_alpha   90.00
_cell.angle_beta   90.00
_cell.angle_gamma   90.00
#
_symmetry.space_group_name_H-M   'P 1'
#
loop_
_entity.id
_entity.type
_entity.pdbx_description
1 polymer ?
#
loop_
_entity_poly.entity_id
_entity_poly.type
_entity_poly.pdbx_seq_one_letter_code
_entity_poly.pdbx_strand_id
1 'polypeptide(L)'
;MENRLLITRNINPTLKQQFAARLEQIEQMYIDWFKKRPAMYDQDKHDSLMYHIFSEQYGNTFSFIFWKYSELPETIRRECIKAFKEIFEDQAA
;
A
#
# COMPACT_ATOMS: atom_id res chain seq x y z
N MET A 1 -12.38 0.93 9.99
CA MET A 1 -11.01 1.18 9.52
C MET A 1 -11.08 2.19 8.39
N GLU A 2 -10.21 3.19 8.40
CA GLU A 2 -10.11 4.16 7.31
C GLU A 2 -9.61 3.43 6.06
N ASN A 3 -10.40 3.46 4.98
CA ASN A 3 -10.00 2.89 3.69
C ASN A 3 -9.09 3.84 2.89
N ARG A 4 -8.85 5.04 3.41
CA ARG A 4 -8.08 6.10 2.77
C ARG A 4 -7.23 6.82 3.80
N LEU A 5 -5.94 6.88 3.52
CA LEU A 5 -4.96 7.73 4.19
C LEU A 5 -4.55 8.85 3.23
N LEU A 6 -4.28 10.01 3.80
CA LEU A 6 -3.80 11.17 3.05
C LEU A 6 -2.81 11.96 3.89
N ILE A 7 -1.83 12.56 3.23
CA ILE A 7 -0.93 13.53 3.81
C ILE A 7 -0.81 14.73 2.88
N THR A 8 -0.83 15.93 3.46
CA THR A 8 -0.81 17.19 2.71
C THR A 8 0.48 17.96 3.02
N ARG A 9 1.55 17.67 2.30
CA ARG A 9 2.84 18.36 2.34
C ARG A 9 3.64 18.10 1.07
N ASN A 10 4.76 18.79 0.88
CA ASN A 10 5.65 18.49 -0.23
C ASN A 10 6.28 17.09 -0.03
N ILE A 11 5.84 16.12 -0.82
CA ILE A 11 6.35 14.74 -0.76
C ILE A 11 7.51 14.61 -1.73
N ASN A 12 8.70 14.40 -1.19
CA ASN A 12 9.88 14.09 -1.98
C ASN A 12 9.67 12.74 -2.74
N PRO A 13 10.03 12.64 -4.04
CA PRO A 13 10.05 11.38 -4.78
C PRO A 13 10.69 10.19 -4.05
N THR A 14 11.72 10.43 -3.25
CA THR A 14 12.40 9.38 -2.45
C THR A 14 11.45 8.73 -1.43
N LEU A 15 10.56 9.49 -0.79
CA LEU A 15 9.59 8.92 0.16
C LEU A 15 8.58 8.01 -0.53
N LYS A 16 8.17 8.35 -1.77
CA LYS A 16 7.30 7.47 -2.56
C LYS A 16 8.00 6.17 -2.94
N GLN A 17 9.27 6.24 -3.32
CA GLN A 17 10.07 5.07 -3.64
C GLN A 17 10.27 4.19 -2.40
N GLN A 18 10.53 4.79 -1.23
CA GLN A 18 10.59 4.07 0.05
C GLN A 18 9.26 3.37 0.37
N PHE A 19 8.14 4.06 0.15
CA PHE A 19 6.82 3.47 0.38
C PHE A 19 6.52 2.32 -0.57
N ALA A 20 6.81 2.47 -1.87
CA ALA A 20 6.68 1.40 -2.86
C ALA A 20 7.53 0.18 -2.48
N ALA A 21 8.81 0.37 -2.13
CA ALA A 21 9.68 -0.70 -1.67
C ALA A 21 9.16 -1.37 -0.39
N ARG A 22 8.55 -0.59 0.52
CA ARG A 22 7.96 -1.13 1.74
C ARG A 22 6.72 -1.97 1.47
N LEU A 23 5.90 -1.58 0.48
CA LEU A 23 4.75 -2.38 0.04
C LEU A 23 5.21 -3.71 -0.58
N GLU A 24 6.27 -3.71 -1.41
CA GLU A 24 6.86 -4.95 -1.94
C GLU A 24 7.35 -5.89 -0.82
N GLN A 25 8.00 -5.34 0.21
CA GLN A 25 8.41 -6.12 1.38
C GLN A 25 7.21 -6.73 2.13
N ILE A 26 6.13 -5.96 2.29
CA ILE A 26 4.90 -6.47 2.92
C ILE A 26 4.30 -7.59 2.06
N GLU A 27 4.22 -7.43 0.74
CA GLU A 27 3.75 -8.50 -0.15
C GLU A 27 4.59 -9.78 0.04
N GLN A 28 5.91 -9.64 0.07
CA GLN A 28 6.82 -10.77 0.25
C GLN A 28 6.67 -11.44 1.63
N MET A 29 6.41 -10.68 2.69
CA MET A 29 6.13 -11.21 4.03
C MET A 29 4.87 -12.08 4.08
N TYR A 30 3.88 -11.77 3.23
CA TYR A 30 2.61 -12.49 3.14
C TYR A 30 2.45 -13.28 1.84
N ILE A 31 3.56 -13.63 1.18
CA ILE A 31 3.54 -14.23 -0.16
C ILE A 31 2.72 -15.53 -0.23
N ASP A 32 2.72 -16.31 0.84
CA ASP A 32 1.95 -17.56 0.93
C ASP A 32 0.43 -17.31 0.91
N TRP A 33 -0.02 -16.16 1.41
CA TRP A 33 -1.42 -15.77 1.31
C TRP A 33 -1.79 -15.39 -0.13
N PHE A 34 -0.95 -14.58 -0.77
CA PHE A 34 -1.13 -14.16 -2.17
C PHE A 34 -1.12 -15.36 -3.14
N LYS A 35 -0.16 -16.29 -2.99
CA LYS A 35 -0.04 -17.51 -3.81
C LYS A 35 -1.22 -18.47 -3.71
N LYS A 36 -2.00 -18.42 -2.63
CA LYS A 36 -3.20 -19.26 -2.45
C LYS A 36 -4.44 -18.69 -3.14
N ARG A 37 -4.34 -17.47 -3.68
CA ARG A 37 -5.44 -16.76 -4.30
C ARG A 37 -5.31 -16.78 -5.82
N PRO A 38 -6.44 -16.82 -6.54
CA PRO A 38 -6.42 -16.67 -7.98
C PRO A 38 -5.80 -15.31 -8.33
N ALA A 39 -5.06 -15.29 -9.42
CA ALA A 39 -4.59 -14.04 -10.00
C ALA A 39 -5.77 -13.13 -10.38
N MET A 40 -5.59 -11.81 -10.21
CA MET A 40 -6.59 -10.85 -10.66
C MET A 40 -6.59 -10.70 -12.19
N TYR A 41 -5.43 -10.90 -12.83
CA TYR A 41 -5.27 -10.85 -14.28
C TYR A 41 -4.68 -12.16 -14.81
N ASP A 42 -5.10 -12.57 -16.00
CA ASP A 42 -4.72 -13.87 -16.61
C ASP A 42 -3.21 -14.06 -16.83
N GLN A 43 -2.46 -12.96 -16.90
CA GLN A 43 -1.02 -12.96 -17.09
C GLN A 43 -0.22 -13.23 -15.81
N ASP A 44 -0.86 -13.14 -14.64
CA ASP A 44 -0.20 -13.34 -13.36
C ASP A 44 -0.37 -14.76 -12.84
N LYS A 45 0.61 -15.19 -12.03
CA LYS A 45 0.58 -16.51 -11.41
C LYS A 45 -0.27 -16.56 -10.14
N HIS A 46 -0.44 -15.42 -9.50
CA HIS A 46 -1.18 -15.27 -8.24
C HIS A 46 -1.60 -13.81 -8.03
N ASP A 47 -2.43 -13.57 -7.01
CA ASP A 47 -2.83 -12.23 -6.57
C ASP A 47 -1.62 -11.40 -6.09
N SER A 48 -1.72 -10.07 -6.04
CA SER A 48 -0.65 -9.16 -5.61
C SER A 48 -1.21 -7.99 -4.81
N LEU A 49 -0.46 -7.47 -3.85
CA LEU A 49 -0.83 -6.32 -3.03
C LEU A 49 -1.21 -5.12 -3.90
N MET A 50 -0.52 -4.91 -5.02
CA MET A 50 -0.75 -3.81 -5.96
C MET A 50 -2.18 -3.80 -6.53
N TYR A 51 -2.86 -4.94 -6.55
CA TYR A 51 -4.26 -5.08 -7.00
C TYR A 51 -5.29 -4.68 -5.95
N HIS A 52 -4.85 -4.48 -4.71
CA HIS A 52 -5.71 -4.17 -3.58
C HIS A 52 -5.58 -2.73 -3.09
N ILE A 53 -4.64 -1.98 -3.64
CA ILE A 53 -4.33 -0.62 -3.23
C ILE A 53 -4.33 0.35 -4.41
N PHE A 54 -4.43 1.63 -4.10
CA PHE A 54 -4.20 2.72 -5.03
C PHE A 54 -3.48 3.85 -4.30
N SER A 55 -2.50 4.47 -4.95
CA SER A 55 -1.79 5.62 -4.41
C SER A 55 -1.56 6.68 -5.48
N GLU A 56 -1.80 7.94 -5.13
CA GLU A 56 -1.70 9.05 -6.08
C GLU A 56 -1.29 10.35 -5.39
N GLN A 57 -0.55 11.21 -6.10
CA GLN A 57 -0.24 12.57 -5.66
C GLN A 57 -1.01 13.60 -6.49
N TYR A 58 -1.76 14.47 -5.81
CA TYR A 58 -2.38 15.67 -6.38
C TYR A 58 -1.84 16.91 -5.67
N GLY A 59 -1.02 17.70 -6.37
CA GLY A 59 -0.33 18.85 -5.79
C GLY A 59 0.51 18.42 -4.57
N ASN A 60 0.25 19.03 -3.41
CA ASN A 60 0.91 18.68 -2.15
C ASN A 60 0.20 17.55 -1.38
N THR A 61 -0.82 16.90 -1.96
CA THR A 61 -1.52 15.82 -1.27
C THR A 61 -1.09 14.48 -1.85
N PHE A 62 -0.53 13.61 -1.02
CA PHE A 62 -0.34 12.20 -1.36
C PHE A 62 -1.43 11.37 -0.68
N SER A 63 -2.09 10.52 -1.45
CA SER A 63 -3.19 9.68 -0.99
C SER A 63 -2.85 8.21 -1.20
N PHE A 64 -3.26 7.38 -0.25
CA PHE A 64 -3.16 5.93 -0.30
C PHE A 64 -4.49 5.34 0.14
N ILE A 65 -5.06 4.46 -0.67
CA ILE A 65 -6.36 3.86 -0.42
C ILE A 65 -6.33 2.35 -0.64
N PHE A 66 -7.16 1.62 0.08
CA PHE A 66 -7.52 0.25 -0.25
C PHE A 66 -8.75 0.25 -1.16
N TRP A 67 -8.76 -0.60 -2.19
CA TRP A 67 -9.96 -0.76 -3.01
C TRP A 67 -11.14 -1.21 -2.15
N LYS A 68 -12.35 -0.69 -2.44
CA LYS A 68 -13.56 -0.92 -1.64
C LYS A 68 -13.86 -2.41 -1.41
N TYR A 69 -13.57 -3.24 -2.41
CA TYR A 69 -13.81 -4.69 -2.38
C TYR A 69 -12.52 -5.50 -2.21
N SER A 70 -11.43 -4.86 -1.75
CA SER A 70 -10.19 -5.57 -1.47
C SER A 70 -10.42 -6.63 -0.39
N GLU A 71 -10.08 -7.87 -0.71
CA GLU A 71 -10.13 -9.01 0.20
C GLU A 71 -8.85 -9.12 1.06
N LEU A 72 -8.01 -8.07 1.10
CA LEU A 72 -6.83 -8.06 1.95
C LEU A 72 -7.24 -8.30 3.42
N PRO A 73 -6.58 -9.25 4.11
CA PRO A 73 -6.79 -9.47 5.52
C PRO A 73 -6.42 -8.21 6.30
N GLU A 74 -7.09 -8.02 7.43
CA GLU A 74 -6.85 -6.86 8.29
C GLU A 74 -5.37 -6.74 8.70
N THR A 75 -4.68 -7.87 8.93
CA THR A 75 -3.25 -7.87 9.26
C THR A 75 -2.41 -7.23 8.17
N ILE A 76 -2.62 -7.57 6.90
CA ILE A 76 -1.87 -6.97 5.77
C ILE A 76 -2.22 -5.49 5.63
N ARG A 77 -3.50 -5.13 5.78
CA ARG A 77 -3.95 -3.72 5.76
C ARG A 77 -3.26 -2.90 6.85
N ARG A 78 -3.15 -3.43 8.08
CA ARG A 78 -2.49 -2.76 9.21
C ARG A 78 -1.00 -2.54 8.94
N GLU A 79 -0.30 -3.50 8.34
CA GLU A 79 1.10 -3.33 7.96
C GLU A 79 1.28 -2.21 6.91
N CYS A 80 0.39 -2.14 5.92
CA CYS A 80 0.43 -1.07 4.91
C CYS A 80 0.16 0.31 5.52
N ILE A 81 -0.84 0.40 6.42
CA ILE A 81 -1.16 1.63 7.16
C ILE A 81 0.05 2.06 8.00
N LYS A 82 0.65 1.12 8.75
CA LYS A 82 1.83 1.38 9.57
C LYS A 82 3.00 1.90 8.72
N ALA A 83 3.30 1.23 7.61
CA ALA A 83 4.34 1.67 6.67
C ALA A 83 4.09 3.08 6.12
N PHE A 84 2.84 3.42 5.79
CA PHE A 84 2.50 4.77 5.35
C PHE A 84 2.81 5.80 6.44
N LYS A 85 2.42 5.54 7.68
CA LYS A 85 2.66 6.44 8.81
C LYS A 85 4.14 6.61 9.15
N GLU A 86 4.91 5.52 9.16
CA GLU A 86 6.35 5.57 9.43
C GLU A 86 7.12 6.42 8.39
N ILE A 87 6.72 6.34 7.12
CA ILE A 87 7.42 7.05 6.04
C ILE A 87 6.94 8.50 5.92
N PHE A 88 5.66 8.75 6.14
CA PHE A 88 5.04 10.04 5.86
C PHE A 88 4.63 10.83 7.10
N GLU A 89 4.29 10.22 8.24
CA GLU A 89 3.87 10.96 9.44
C GLU A 89 5.05 11.22 10.40
N ASP A 90 5.99 10.27 10.57
CA ASP A 90 7.10 10.41 11.54
C ASP A 90 8.15 11.48 11.18
N GLN A 91 8.16 12.00 9.95
CA GLN A 91 9.02 13.14 9.56
C GLN A 91 8.35 14.51 9.78
N ALA A 92 7.26 14.57 10.55
CA ALA A 92 6.58 15.82 10.91
C ALA A 92 6.95 16.36 12.31
N ALA A 93 7.97 15.78 12.96
CA ALA A 93 8.51 16.23 14.25
C ALA A 93 9.75 17.12 14.08
#